data_AF-A0A7S3VIF5-F1
#
_entry.id   AF-A0A7S3VIF5-F1
#
_cell.length_a   1.000
_cell.length_b   1.000
_cell.length_c   1.000
_cell.angle_alpha   90.00
_cell.angle_beta   90.00
_cell.angle_gamma   90.00
#
_symmetry.space_group_name_H-M   'P 1'
#
loop_
_entity.id
_entity.type
_entity.pdbx_description
1 polymer ?
#
loop_
_entity_poly.entity_id
_entity_poly.type
_entity_poly.pdbx_seq_one_letter_code
_entity_poly.pdbx_strand_id
1 'polypeptide(L)'
;MYGKITGILFCSARKHVAWTPHFDTYFDCYSQLPLRTLHHPILRLGRERRSAMMNLEPLPHPYTNYNRTGNVTALVGNWVEEQALKDATGLSRFETWVGQEEPSQSVHATRAVPPPMQTHPRVIEHDEAVAPQDWETMYMRSHADPSKATTYPQMIEYRSKSKLGPRAQRELAMLMEEAKSLPQETASSITAMSDGHDLNTTHRTDYTPKDMSQNRVGTRVMRDQCGRPAKRDPTFLAETQLVPRPLGDRLFGTAPLEAGATQTSVLPDPDIPITIYTESVAANRYVLVAALDKGLQ
;
A
#
# COMPACT_ATOMS: atom_id res chain seq x y z
N MET A 1 -34.54 5.51 67.83
CA MET A 1 -33.96 4.18 68.09
C MET A 1 -33.59 3.56 66.76
N TYR A 2 -32.44 2.90 66.73
CA TYR A 2 -31.62 2.59 65.56
C TYR A 2 -32.28 1.71 64.48
N GLY A 3 -32.15 2.12 63.21
CA GLY A 3 -32.32 1.27 62.03
C GLY A 3 -31.02 1.25 61.23
N LYS A 4 -30.31 0.12 61.26
CA LYS A 4 -29.05 -0.12 60.53
C LYS A 4 -29.35 -0.30 59.04
N ILE A 5 -28.75 0.54 58.19
CA ILE A 5 -28.67 0.30 56.74
C ILE A 5 -27.23 -0.15 56.45
N THR A 6 -27.07 -1.42 56.11
CA THR A 6 -25.84 -2.02 55.61
C THR A 6 -25.59 -1.55 54.18
N GLY A 7 -24.58 -0.69 53.97
CA GLY A 7 -24.09 -0.31 52.66
C GLY A 7 -23.19 -1.40 52.06
N ILE A 8 -23.53 -1.84 50.85
CA ILE A 8 -22.66 -2.67 50.01
C ILE A 8 -21.85 -1.70 49.14
N LEU A 9 -20.57 -1.54 49.49
CA LEU A 9 -19.57 -0.83 48.69
C LEU A 9 -19.16 -1.73 47.50
N PHE A 10 -19.61 -1.38 46.29
CA PHE A 10 -19.01 -1.89 45.06
C PHE A 10 -17.75 -1.08 44.75
N CYS A 11 -16.59 -1.59 45.15
CA CYS A 11 -15.30 -1.15 44.63
C CYS A 11 -15.17 -1.60 43.17
N SER A 12 -15.40 -0.68 42.22
CA SER A 12 -15.03 -0.88 40.82
C SER A 12 -13.52 -0.70 40.67
N ALA A 13 -12.77 -1.79 40.83
CA ALA A 13 -11.35 -1.85 40.50
C ALA A 13 -11.22 -1.86 38.97
N ARG A 14 -10.98 -0.68 38.39
CA ARG A 14 -10.63 -0.48 36.99
C ARG A 14 -9.21 -1.02 36.76
N LYS A 15 -9.09 -2.32 36.45
CA LYS A 15 -7.85 -2.88 35.92
C LYS A 15 -7.66 -2.35 34.49
N HIS A 16 -6.74 -1.40 34.34
CA HIS A 16 -6.13 -1.09 33.05
C HIS A 16 -5.37 -2.34 32.58
N VAL A 17 -5.92 -3.05 31.60
CA VAL A 17 -5.18 -4.06 30.84
C VAL A 17 -4.38 -3.32 29.78
N ALA A 18 -3.13 -3.01 30.11
CA ALA A 18 -2.14 -2.62 29.11
C ALA A 18 -1.82 -3.85 28.26
N TRP A 19 -2.22 -3.82 26.99
CA TRP A 19 -1.73 -4.77 25.98
C TRP A 19 -0.34 -4.32 25.55
N THR A 20 0.70 -4.95 26.11
CA THR A 20 2.02 -5.02 25.51
C THR A 20 2.17 -6.40 24.87
N PRO A 21 2.44 -6.52 23.55
CA PRO A 21 2.80 -7.81 22.99
C PRO A 21 4.24 -8.13 23.39
N HIS A 22 4.38 -9.03 24.37
CA HIS A 22 5.61 -9.78 24.59
C HIS A 22 5.77 -10.75 23.42
N PHE A 23 6.72 -10.46 22.53
CA PHE A 23 7.22 -11.42 21.55
C PHE A 23 8.23 -12.31 22.24
N ASP A 24 7.74 -13.33 22.96
CA ASP A 24 8.58 -14.43 23.39
C ASP A 24 8.46 -15.57 22.38
N THR A 25 9.61 -15.85 21.78
CA THR A 25 9.94 -16.93 20.87
C THR A 25 9.45 -18.28 21.38
N TYR A 26 8.45 -18.85 20.71
CA TYR A 26 8.22 -20.29 20.68
C TYR A 26 8.58 -20.81 19.28
N PHE A 27 9.87 -21.10 19.13
CA PHE A 27 10.37 -22.02 18.12
C PHE A 27 10.38 -23.39 18.80
N ASP A 28 9.42 -24.25 18.48
CA ASP A 28 9.63 -25.69 18.30
C ASP A 28 8.32 -26.46 18.07
N CYS A 29 8.47 -27.49 17.23
CA CYS A 29 7.53 -28.57 16.94
C CYS A 29 6.34 -28.24 16.02
N TYR A 30 6.45 -28.59 14.73
CA TYR A 30 5.72 -29.71 14.11
C TYR A 30 6.01 -29.74 12.58
N SER A 31 7.15 -30.32 12.20
CA SER A 31 7.42 -30.76 10.83
C SER A 31 6.99 -32.22 10.66
N GLN A 32 5.69 -32.46 10.52
CA GLN A 32 5.18 -33.75 10.01
C GLN A 32 3.97 -33.50 9.11
N LEU A 33 4.26 -33.21 7.83
CA LEU A 33 3.28 -33.40 6.76
C LEU A 33 3.66 -34.66 5.96
N PRO A 34 2.69 -35.53 5.65
CA PRO A 34 2.93 -36.73 4.86
C PRO A 34 3.07 -36.36 3.39
N LEU A 35 4.26 -36.63 2.83
CA LEU A 35 4.49 -36.67 1.39
C LEU A 35 3.61 -37.76 0.77
N ARG A 36 2.46 -37.39 0.20
CA ARG A 36 1.77 -38.24 -0.78
C ARG A 36 2.51 -38.14 -2.11
N THR A 37 3.42 -39.08 -2.33
CA THR A 37 4.05 -39.32 -3.62
C THR A 37 3.03 -39.91 -4.59
N LEU A 38 2.64 -39.13 -5.60
CA LEU A 38 2.05 -39.67 -6.82
C LEU A 38 3.15 -40.44 -7.56
N HIS A 39 2.93 -41.75 -7.71
CA HIS A 39 3.78 -42.67 -8.44
C HIS A 39 3.76 -42.35 -9.94
N HIS A 40 4.80 -41.69 -10.45
CA HIS A 40 5.23 -41.83 -11.84
C HIS A 40 6.46 -42.75 -11.88
N PRO A 41 6.43 -43.86 -12.64
CA PRO A 41 7.59 -44.72 -12.81
C PRO A 41 8.47 -44.15 -13.92
N ILE A 42 9.36 -43.22 -13.58
CA ILE A 42 10.47 -42.82 -14.47
C ILE A 42 11.78 -43.23 -13.80
N LEU A 43 12.25 -44.40 -14.24
CA LEU A 43 13.64 -44.88 -14.28
C LEU A 43 14.64 -44.15 -13.34
N ARG A 44 14.66 -44.56 -12.07
CA ARG A 44 15.83 -44.41 -11.20
C ARG A 44 16.91 -45.42 -11.61
N LEU A 45 17.73 -45.06 -12.58
CA LEU A 45 19.05 -45.68 -12.78
C LEU A 45 20.11 -44.60 -12.58
N GLY A 46 20.89 -44.72 -11.50
CA GLY A 46 22.20 -44.08 -11.40
C GLY A 46 22.29 -42.78 -10.60
N ARG A 47 22.04 -42.81 -9.28
CA ARG A 47 22.43 -41.72 -8.35
C ARG A 47 23.41 -42.15 -7.26
N GLU A 48 24.25 -43.15 -7.50
CA GLU A 48 25.23 -43.65 -6.50
C GLU A 48 26.66 -43.86 -7.03
N ARG A 49 27.07 -43.19 -8.11
CA ARG A 49 28.48 -43.23 -8.57
C ARG A 49 29.07 -41.86 -8.91
N ARG A 50 28.99 -40.89 -8.00
CA ARG A 50 29.72 -39.61 -8.12
C ARG A 50 30.59 -39.26 -6.91
N SER A 51 31.18 -40.27 -6.25
CA SER A 51 32.12 -40.03 -5.13
C SER A 51 33.57 -40.43 -5.43
N ALA A 52 33.94 -40.64 -6.70
CA ALA A 52 35.30 -41.04 -7.05
C ALA A 52 35.74 -40.55 -8.44
N MET A 53 35.44 -39.29 -8.80
CA MET A 53 36.08 -38.65 -9.95
C MET A 53 36.87 -37.44 -9.47
N MET A 54 38.19 -37.67 -9.46
CA MET A 54 39.31 -36.73 -9.45
C MET A 54 39.00 -35.28 -9.09
N ASN A 55 39.63 -34.81 -8.00
CA ASN A 55 40.01 -33.42 -7.79
C ASN A 55 41.00 -33.00 -8.89
N LEU A 56 40.50 -32.83 -10.12
CA LEU A 56 41.18 -32.04 -11.13
C LEU A 56 40.94 -30.60 -10.71
N GLU A 57 42.01 -29.87 -10.38
CA GLU A 57 41.93 -28.42 -10.25
C GLU A 57 41.18 -27.86 -11.48
N PRO A 58 40.22 -26.95 -11.31
CA PRO A 58 39.49 -26.39 -12.43
C PRO A 58 40.51 -25.70 -13.34
N LEU A 59 40.74 -26.26 -14.52
CA LEU A 59 41.54 -25.62 -15.55
C LEU A 59 40.97 -24.20 -15.76
N PRO A 60 41.80 -23.15 -15.74
CA PRO A 60 41.34 -21.76 -15.70
C PRO A 60 40.54 -21.36 -16.95
N HIS A 61 40.59 -22.16 -18.01
CA HIS A 61 39.95 -21.87 -19.29
C HIS A 61 39.16 -23.09 -19.78
N PRO A 62 37.90 -22.91 -20.21
CA PRO A 62 37.14 -24.00 -20.79
C PRO A 62 37.82 -24.47 -22.08
N TYR A 63 37.96 -25.80 -22.22
CA TYR A 63 38.52 -26.41 -23.42
C TYR A 63 37.41 -26.62 -24.47
N THR A 64 37.54 -25.98 -25.64
CA THR A 64 36.40 -25.74 -26.56
C THR A 64 36.73 -25.97 -28.03
N ASN A 65 37.77 -26.76 -28.30
CA ASN A 65 38.21 -27.02 -29.68
C ASN A 65 37.31 -27.98 -30.47
N TYR A 66 36.46 -28.75 -29.79
CA TYR A 66 35.46 -29.62 -30.41
C TYR A 66 34.11 -28.89 -30.58
N ASN A 67 33.18 -29.45 -31.35
CA ASN A 67 31.81 -28.91 -31.57
C ASN A 67 31.71 -27.53 -32.25
N ARG A 68 32.64 -27.19 -33.15
CA ARG A 68 32.64 -25.90 -33.89
C ARG A 68 31.53 -25.75 -34.92
N THR A 69 30.89 -26.83 -35.34
CA THR A 69 29.98 -26.90 -36.51
C THR A 69 28.51 -26.69 -36.16
N GLY A 70 28.18 -26.02 -35.06
CA GLY A 70 26.78 -25.79 -34.64
C GLY A 70 26.11 -26.98 -33.93
N ASN A 71 26.61 -28.20 -34.15
CA ASN A 71 26.11 -29.42 -33.55
C ASN A 71 27.05 -29.92 -32.44
N VAL A 72 26.48 -30.17 -31.25
CA VAL A 72 27.18 -30.80 -30.12
C VAL A 72 27.20 -32.31 -30.38
N THR A 73 28.30 -32.83 -30.94
CA THR A 73 28.44 -34.27 -31.24
C THR A 73 29.50 -34.94 -30.37
N ALA A 74 30.54 -34.22 -29.98
CA ALA A 74 31.58 -34.69 -29.10
C ALA A 74 31.26 -34.36 -27.63
N LEU A 75 31.32 -35.37 -26.76
CA LEU A 75 31.12 -35.24 -25.31
C LEU A 75 32.40 -34.77 -24.59
N VAL A 76 33.03 -33.71 -25.10
CA VAL A 76 34.30 -33.18 -24.61
C VAL A 76 34.11 -31.74 -24.14
N GLY A 77 34.66 -31.40 -22.98
CA GLY A 77 34.53 -30.07 -22.39
C GLY A 77 33.14 -29.85 -21.77
N ASN A 78 32.57 -28.66 -21.95
CA ASN A 78 31.30 -28.26 -21.35
C ASN A 78 30.08 -28.64 -22.22
N TRP A 79 30.07 -29.88 -22.73
CA TRP A 79 29.07 -30.32 -23.70
C TRP A 79 27.64 -30.35 -23.14
N VAL A 80 27.48 -30.54 -21.82
CA VAL A 80 26.17 -30.59 -21.15
C VAL A 80 25.49 -29.22 -21.19
N GLU A 81 26.20 -28.15 -20.81
CA GLU A 81 25.66 -26.79 -20.87
C GLU A 81 25.47 -26.34 -22.32
N GLU A 82 26.35 -26.74 -23.24
CA GLU A 82 26.19 -26.46 -24.66
C GLU A 82 24.95 -27.14 -25.28
N GLN A 83 24.65 -28.37 -24.85
CA GLN A 83 23.43 -29.06 -25.27
C GLN A 83 22.18 -28.41 -24.68
N ALA A 84 22.16 -28.09 -23.39
CA ALA A 84 21.05 -27.39 -22.75
C ALA A 84 20.79 -26.02 -23.39
N LEU A 85 21.85 -25.26 -23.69
CA LEU A 85 21.77 -23.98 -24.40
C LEU A 85 21.16 -24.14 -25.79
N LYS A 86 21.54 -25.20 -26.50
CA LYS A 86 21.00 -25.51 -27.82
C LYS A 86 19.53 -25.94 -27.75
N ASP A 87 19.16 -26.74 -26.77
CA ASP A 87 17.77 -27.17 -26.60
C ASP A 87 16.86 -25.97 -26.25
N ALA A 88 17.36 -25.01 -25.45
CA ALA A 88 16.61 -23.80 -25.08
C ALA A 88 16.56 -22.74 -26.19
N THR A 89 17.69 -22.45 -26.85
CA THR A 89 17.80 -21.31 -27.80
C THR A 89 17.87 -21.71 -29.26
N GLY A 90 18.01 -23.01 -29.56
CA GLY A 90 18.30 -23.52 -30.90
C GLY A 90 19.73 -23.23 -31.38
N LEU A 91 20.53 -22.47 -30.62
CA LEU A 91 21.82 -21.94 -31.05
C LEU A 91 22.96 -22.46 -30.18
N SER A 92 24.03 -22.93 -30.83
CA SER A 92 25.28 -23.25 -30.12
C SER A 92 26.20 -22.03 -29.94
N ARG A 93 27.30 -22.22 -29.21
CA ARG A 93 28.34 -21.20 -29.00
C ARG A 93 29.08 -20.73 -30.26
N PHE A 94 29.23 -21.61 -31.25
CA PHE A 94 30.09 -21.41 -32.44
C PHE A 94 29.28 -21.21 -33.71
N GLU A 95 27.96 -21.32 -33.62
CA GLU A 95 27.08 -20.93 -34.70
C GLU A 95 27.27 -19.43 -34.93
N THR A 96 27.91 -19.12 -36.06
CA THR A 96 28.23 -17.74 -36.44
C THR A 96 26.92 -16.98 -36.45
N TRP A 97 26.84 -15.96 -35.60
CA TRP A 97 25.77 -14.98 -35.48
C TRP A 97 25.40 -14.21 -36.77
N VAL A 98 26.09 -14.54 -37.83
CA VAL A 98 25.93 -14.01 -39.16
C VAL A 98 25.16 -15.11 -39.86
N GLY A 99 23.86 -14.90 -40.09
CA GLY A 99 23.30 -15.43 -41.33
C GLY A 99 24.32 -15.04 -42.39
N GLN A 100 24.92 -16.01 -43.06
CA GLN A 100 25.86 -15.80 -44.15
C GLN A 100 25.09 -15.04 -45.25
N GLU A 101 24.85 -13.75 -45.03
CA GLU A 101 24.47 -12.84 -46.08
C GLU A 101 25.70 -12.83 -46.97
N GLU A 102 25.54 -13.47 -48.12
CA GLU A 102 26.39 -13.38 -49.29
C GLU A 102 27.07 -12.01 -49.31
N PRO A 103 28.40 -11.93 -49.47
CA PRO A 103 29.12 -10.68 -49.40
C PRO A 103 28.48 -9.70 -50.40
N SER A 104 27.80 -8.68 -49.88
CA SER A 104 27.25 -7.62 -50.69
C SER A 104 28.41 -7.05 -51.52
N GLN A 105 28.26 -7.01 -52.84
CA GLN A 105 29.27 -6.56 -53.82
C GLN A 105 29.64 -5.06 -53.69
N SER A 106 29.56 -4.47 -52.50
CA SER A 106 29.96 -3.11 -52.23
C SER A 106 31.46 -3.03 -51.98
N VAL A 107 32.13 -2.18 -52.74
CA VAL A 107 33.57 -1.85 -52.61
C VAL A 107 33.89 -1.16 -51.27
N HIS A 108 32.87 -0.66 -50.55
CA HIS A 108 33.02 -0.04 -49.25
C HIS A 108 32.84 -1.06 -48.13
N ALA A 109 33.74 -1.03 -47.14
CA ALA A 109 33.64 -1.81 -45.92
C ALA A 109 32.45 -1.32 -45.09
N THR A 110 31.26 -1.85 -45.37
CA THR A 110 30.10 -1.72 -44.50
C THR A 110 30.39 -2.52 -43.24
N ARG A 111 30.41 -1.85 -42.09
CA ARG A 111 30.52 -2.53 -40.79
C ARG A 111 29.26 -3.38 -40.63
N ALA A 112 29.39 -4.69 -40.80
CA ALA A 112 28.32 -5.63 -40.51
C ALA A 112 27.92 -5.45 -39.04
N VAL A 113 26.74 -4.86 -38.80
CA VAL A 113 26.16 -4.78 -37.47
C VAL A 113 25.48 -6.14 -37.25
N PRO A 114 25.94 -6.95 -36.29
CA PRO A 114 25.28 -8.21 -36.02
C PRO A 114 23.83 -7.96 -35.58
N PRO A 115 22.88 -8.84 -35.96
CA PRO A 115 21.51 -8.72 -35.50
C PRO A 115 21.44 -8.78 -33.96
N PRO A 116 20.47 -8.09 -33.33
CA PRO A 116 20.34 -8.08 -31.87
C PRO A 116 20.09 -9.50 -31.33
N MET A 117 20.91 -9.94 -30.36
CA MET A 117 20.76 -11.25 -29.71
C MET A 117 19.58 -11.27 -28.75
N GLN A 118 18.90 -12.40 -28.66
CA GLN A 118 18.14 -12.75 -27.47
C GLN A 118 19.10 -13.23 -26.38
N THR A 119 19.46 -12.32 -25.47
CA THR A 119 20.37 -12.62 -24.34
C THR A 119 19.65 -13.21 -23.13
N HIS A 120 18.36 -12.93 -22.98
CA HIS A 120 17.55 -13.33 -21.84
C HIS A 120 17.59 -14.84 -21.52
N PRO A 121 17.31 -15.74 -22.48
CA PRO A 121 17.34 -17.19 -22.22
C PRO A 121 18.74 -17.74 -21.89
N ARG A 122 19.79 -16.96 -22.16
CA ARG A 122 21.19 -17.39 -21.93
C ARG A 122 21.75 -16.99 -20.58
N VAL A 123 21.18 -15.96 -19.94
CA VAL A 123 21.79 -15.31 -18.77
C VAL A 123 20.91 -15.37 -17.53
N ILE A 124 19.59 -15.21 -17.68
CA ILE A 124 18.70 -14.95 -16.53
C ILE A 124 17.58 -15.99 -16.42
N GLU A 125 17.17 -16.62 -17.52
CA GLU A 125 15.97 -17.44 -17.52
C GLU A 125 16.08 -18.66 -16.60
N HIS A 126 15.05 -18.83 -15.78
CA HIS A 126 14.88 -19.95 -14.88
C HIS A 126 13.51 -20.56 -15.16
N ASP A 127 13.46 -21.78 -15.70
CA ASP A 127 12.21 -22.45 -16.08
C ASP A 127 11.27 -22.71 -14.88
N GLU A 128 11.83 -22.69 -13.66
CA GLU A 128 11.10 -22.87 -12.40
C GLU A 128 10.54 -21.56 -11.83
N ALA A 129 10.81 -20.41 -12.46
CA ALA A 129 10.33 -19.11 -11.99
C ALA A 129 8.81 -18.96 -12.16
N VAL A 130 8.19 -18.24 -11.22
CA VAL A 130 6.76 -17.96 -11.26
C VAL A 130 6.43 -17.07 -12.45
N ALA A 131 5.46 -17.50 -13.27
CA ALA A 131 5.00 -16.75 -14.42
C ALA A 131 4.44 -15.38 -14.01
N PRO A 132 4.61 -14.31 -14.82
CA PRO A 132 4.12 -12.98 -14.48
C PRO A 132 2.61 -12.90 -14.24
N GLN A 133 1.83 -13.81 -14.83
CA GLN A 133 0.38 -13.89 -14.61
C GLN A 133 0.02 -14.35 -13.19
N ASP A 134 0.93 -15.09 -12.55
CA ASP A 134 0.76 -15.64 -11.20
C ASP A 134 1.45 -14.77 -10.14
N TRP A 135 1.92 -13.57 -10.51
CA TRP A 135 2.50 -12.62 -9.56
C TRP A 135 1.40 -12.01 -8.69
N GLU A 136 1.30 -12.50 -7.46
CA GLU A 136 0.44 -11.94 -6.42
C GLU A 136 1.26 -11.28 -5.31
N THR A 137 0.75 -10.18 -4.76
CA THR A 137 1.35 -9.59 -3.56
C THR A 137 1.00 -10.43 -2.34
N MET A 138 1.87 -10.41 -1.31
CA MET A 138 1.59 -11.08 -0.04
C MET A 138 0.26 -10.60 0.57
N TYR A 139 -0.08 -9.32 0.39
CA TYR A 139 -1.33 -8.73 0.87
C TYR A 139 -2.56 -9.31 0.15
N MET A 140 -2.51 -9.43 -1.18
CA MET A 140 -3.61 -10.03 -1.96
C MET A 140 -3.84 -11.49 -1.56
N ARG A 141 -2.76 -12.22 -1.29
CA ARG A 141 -2.82 -13.61 -0.84
C ARG A 141 -3.37 -13.75 0.59
N SER A 142 -3.01 -12.85 1.51
CA SER A 142 -3.43 -12.94 2.92
C SER A 142 -4.81 -12.33 3.18
N HIS A 143 -5.25 -11.38 2.37
CA HIS A 143 -6.51 -10.66 2.52
C HIS A 143 -7.43 -10.83 1.30
N ALA A 144 -7.65 -12.09 0.91
CA ALA A 144 -8.66 -12.40 -0.09
C ALA A 144 -10.05 -11.99 0.39
N ASP A 145 -10.91 -11.57 -0.55
CA ASP A 145 -12.32 -11.29 -0.26
C ASP A 145 -12.95 -12.51 0.43
N PRO A 146 -13.51 -12.38 1.65
CA PRO A 146 -14.05 -13.53 2.38
C PRO A 146 -15.24 -14.19 1.66
N SER A 147 -15.90 -13.47 0.75
CA SER A 147 -16.97 -14.01 -0.10
C SER A 147 -16.46 -14.84 -1.30
N LYS A 148 -15.19 -14.68 -1.69
CA LYS A 148 -14.54 -15.39 -2.82
C LYS A 148 -13.45 -16.37 -2.37
N ALA A 149 -13.34 -16.61 -1.06
CA ALA A 149 -12.30 -17.41 -0.42
C ALA A 149 -12.27 -18.89 -0.87
N THR A 150 -13.30 -19.35 -1.60
CA THR A 150 -13.36 -20.68 -2.23
C THR A 150 -12.21 -20.97 -3.19
N THR A 151 -11.50 -19.94 -3.66
CA THR A 151 -10.36 -20.05 -4.59
C THR A 151 -9.11 -20.66 -3.91
N TYR A 152 -9.00 -20.62 -2.57
CA TYR A 152 -7.81 -21.08 -1.87
C TYR A 152 -8.08 -22.39 -1.10
N PRO A 153 -7.65 -23.56 -1.60
CA PRO A 153 -7.96 -24.86 -1.01
C PRO A 153 -7.30 -25.11 0.36
N GLN A 154 -6.40 -24.22 0.81
CA GLN A 154 -5.66 -24.37 2.06
C GLN A 154 -6.35 -23.74 3.27
N MET A 155 -7.44 -22.99 3.08
CA MET A 155 -8.20 -22.44 4.20
C MET A 155 -9.28 -23.43 4.63
N ILE A 156 -9.15 -23.97 5.85
CA ILE A 156 -10.22 -24.74 6.51
C ILE A 156 -11.32 -23.74 6.89
N GLU A 157 -12.25 -23.49 5.98
CA GLU A 157 -13.36 -22.59 6.22
C GLU A 157 -14.40 -23.22 7.15
N TYR A 158 -14.71 -22.54 8.25
CA TYR A 158 -15.92 -22.81 9.01
C TYR A 158 -17.12 -22.37 8.17
N ARG A 159 -17.69 -23.32 7.43
CA ARG A 159 -18.88 -23.04 6.62
C ARG A 159 -20.01 -22.55 7.51
N SER A 160 -20.52 -21.37 7.17
CA SER A 160 -21.80 -20.86 7.66
C SER A 160 -22.89 -21.87 7.32
N LYS A 161 -23.25 -22.71 8.29
CA LYS A 161 -24.39 -23.62 8.18
C LYS A 161 -25.50 -23.02 9.03
N SER A 162 -26.52 -22.50 8.36
CA SER A 162 -27.77 -22.17 9.06
C SER A 162 -28.29 -23.43 9.74
N LYS A 163 -28.55 -23.34 11.05
CA LYS A 163 -29.13 -24.43 11.82
C LYS A 163 -30.64 -24.56 11.58
N LEU A 164 -31.26 -23.56 10.94
CA LEU A 164 -32.69 -23.51 10.70
C LEU A 164 -33.02 -24.13 9.36
N GLY A 165 -33.91 -25.14 9.36
CA GLY A 165 -34.47 -25.70 8.14
C GLY A 165 -35.45 -24.74 7.44
N PRO A 166 -35.80 -24.95 6.16
CA PRO A 166 -36.62 -24.03 5.39
C PRO A 166 -38.00 -23.75 6.00
N ARG A 167 -38.63 -24.77 6.61
CA ARG A 167 -39.92 -24.62 7.30
C ARG A 167 -39.80 -23.73 8.54
N ALA A 168 -38.79 -23.99 9.38
CA ALA A 168 -38.53 -23.20 10.58
C ALA A 168 -38.15 -21.74 10.24
N GLN A 169 -37.45 -21.51 9.11
CA GLN A 169 -37.15 -20.17 8.64
C GLN A 169 -38.42 -19.38 8.26
N ARG A 170 -39.39 -20.03 7.59
CA ARG A 170 -40.68 -19.38 7.27
C ARG A 170 -41.50 -19.09 8.53
N GLU A 171 -41.52 -20.02 9.46
CA GLU A 171 -42.20 -19.84 10.75
C GLU A 171 -41.58 -18.70 11.55
N LEU A 172 -40.25 -18.63 11.63
CA LEU A 172 -39.54 -17.53 12.27
C LEU A 172 -39.82 -16.20 11.57
N ALA A 173 -39.89 -16.17 10.24
CA ALA A 173 -40.24 -14.96 9.49
C ALA A 173 -41.66 -14.48 9.84
N MET A 174 -42.64 -15.38 9.91
CA MET A 174 -44.01 -15.04 10.33
C MET A 174 -44.05 -14.53 11.77
N LEU A 175 -43.37 -15.21 12.70
CA LEU A 175 -43.28 -14.77 14.09
C LEU A 175 -42.60 -13.40 14.22
N MET A 176 -41.58 -13.11 13.41
CA MET A 176 -40.95 -11.79 13.36
C MET A 176 -41.89 -10.72 12.80
N GLU A 177 -42.75 -11.05 11.84
CA GLU A 177 -43.77 -10.13 11.33
C GLU A 177 -44.86 -9.86 12.36
N GLU A 178 -45.34 -10.89 13.05
CA GLU A 178 -46.31 -10.75 14.16
C GLU A 178 -45.72 -9.91 15.30
N ALA A 179 -44.46 -10.16 15.67
CA ALA A 179 -43.77 -9.42 16.73
C ALA A 179 -43.50 -7.95 16.40
N LYS A 180 -43.59 -7.53 15.12
CA LYS A 180 -43.53 -6.09 14.77
C LYS A 180 -44.79 -5.35 15.24
N SER A 181 -45.91 -6.04 15.39
CA SER A 181 -47.14 -5.45 15.93
C SER A 181 -47.10 -5.44 17.46
N LEU A 182 -46.84 -4.28 18.05
CA LEU A 182 -46.81 -4.10 19.49
C LEU A 182 -48.23 -4.00 20.04
N PRO A 183 -48.59 -4.73 21.12
CA PRO A 183 -49.86 -4.55 21.81
C PRO A 183 -50.03 -3.10 22.30
N GLN A 184 -51.24 -2.56 22.20
CA GLN A 184 -51.54 -1.15 22.53
C GLN A 184 -51.12 -0.78 23.97
N GLU A 185 -51.22 -1.71 24.93
CA GLU A 185 -50.78 -1.53 26.31
C GLU A 185 -49.26 -1.30 26.43
N THR A 186 -48.48 -2.06 25.66
CA THR A 186 -47.02 -1.88 25.59
C THR A 186 -46.63 -0.62 24.81
N ALA A 187 -47.38 -0.27 23.76
CA ALA A 187 -47.17 0.96 23.00
C ALA A 187 -47.40 2.19 23.88
N SER A 188 -48.43 2.19 24.73
CA SER A 188 -48.65 3.27 25.70
C SER A 188 -47.55 3.35 26.75
N SER A 189 -47.01 2.21 27.23
CA SER A 189 -45.89 2.20 28.18
C SER A 189 -44.59 2.73 27.56
N ILE A 190 -44.30 2.41 26.29
CA ILE A 190 -43.12 2.92 25.57
C ILE A 190 -43.27 4.42 25.29
N THR A 191 -44.48 4.87 24.95
CA THR A 191 -44.75 6.28 24.60
C THR A 191 -44.85 7.17 25.84
N ALA A 192 -45.37 6.65 26.97
CA ALA A 192 -45.47 7.37 28.24
C ALA A 192 -44.12 7.58 28.95
N MET A 193 -43.07 6.85 28.58
CA MET A 193 -41.70 7.14 29.04
C MET A 193 -40.99 8.20 28.19
N SER A 194 -41.65 8.78 27.17
CA SER A 194 -41.09 9.88 26.37
C SER A 194 -41.29 11.27 26.97
N ASP A 195 -41.93 11.36 28.14
CA ASP A 195 -42.03 12.61 28.90
C ASP A 195 -40.67 12.96 29.53
N GLY A 196 -39.85 13.66 28.75
CA GLY A 196 -38.85 14.60 29.27
C GLY A 196 -37.59 14.00 29.88
N HIS A 197 -37.22 12.75 29.56
CA HIS A 197 -35.88 12.29 29.89
C HIS A 197 -34.86 12.99 28.99
N ASP A 198 -34.16 13.95 29.57
CA ASP A 198 -33.03 14.64 28.97
C ASP A 198 -31.97 13.59 28.57
N LEU A 199 -31.95 13.20 27.30
CA LEU A 199 -30.98 12.24 26.73
C LEU A 199 -29.55 12.80 26.67
N ASN A 200 -29.37 14.01 27.21
CA ASN A 200 -28.07 14.63 27.35
C ASN A 200 -27.28 13.86 28.40
N THR A 201 -26.17 13.24 27.98
CA THR A 201 -25.19 12.70 28.90
C THR A 201 -24.71 13.84 29.82
N THR A 202 -24.31 13.52 31.04
CA THR A 202 -23.74 14.50 32.00
C THR A 202 -22.57 15.29 31.38
N HIS A 203 -21.86 14.70 30.43
CA HIS A 203 -20.83 15.39 29.67
C HIS A 203 -21.40 16.49 28.77
N ARG A 204 -22.55 16.30 28.12
CA ARG A 204 -23.13 17.29 27.21
C ARG A 204 -23.72 18.51 27.94
N THR A 205 -24.16 18.35 29.19
CA THR A 205 -24.64 19.47 30.01
C THR A 205 -23.50 20.39 30.45
N ASP A 206 -22.32 19.83 30.69
CA ASP A 206 -21.18 20.58 31.24
C ASP A 206 -20.43 21.41 30.17
N TYR A 207 -20.49 21.01 28.90
CA TYR A 207 -19.83 21.70 27.79
C TYR A 207 -20.83 22.39 26.88
N THR A 208 -21.26 23.58 27.29
CA THR A 208 -22.03 24.49 26.44
C THR A 208 -21.11 25.51 25.75
N PRO A 209 -21.40 25.90 24.49
CA PRO A 209 -20.64 26.93 23.82
C PRO A 209 -20.78 28.24 24.62
N LYS A 210 -19.67 28.73 25.17
CA LYS A 210 -19.64 30.00 25.89
C LYS A 210 -19.47 31.13 24.88
N ASP A 211 -20.14 32.25 25.13
CA ASP A 211 -19.90 33.46 24.36
C ASP A 211 -18.45 33.93 24.59
N MET A 212 -17.70 34.06 23.49
CA MET A 212 -16.29 34.46 23.49
C MET A 212 -16.12 35.97 23.21
N SER A 213 -17.21 36.75 23.12
CA SER A 213 -17.18 38.18 22.78
C SER A 213 -16.32 39.03 23.73
N GLN A 214 -16.24 38.67 25.01
CA GLN A 214 -15.47 39.41 26.03
C GLN A 214 -14.06 38.84 26.25
N ASN A 215 -13.76 37.66 25.70
CA ASN A 215 -12.48 37.00 25.92
C ASN A 215 -11.39 37.62 25.04
N ARG A 216 -10.43 38.27 25.69
CA ARG A 216 -9.24 38.79 25.00
C ARG A 216 -8.27 37.64 24.72
N VAL A 217 -8.10 37.31 23.44
CA VAL A 217 -7.10 36.33 23.01
C VAL A 217 -5.70 36.92 23.17
N GLY A 218 -4.86 36.29 23.98
CA GLY A 218 -3.46 36.69 24.16
C GLY A 218 -2.64 36.46 22.88
N THR A 219 -1.74 37.39 22.56
CA THR A 219 -0.78 37.21 21.46
C THR A 219 0.52 36.59 21.98
N ARG A 220 1.26 35.86 21.13
CA ARG A 220 2.56 35.24 21.48
C ARG A 220 3.58 36.19 22.15
N VAL A 221 3.52 37.48 21.84
CA VAL A 221 4.37 38.57 22.35
C VAL A 221 3.45 39.76 22.48
N MET A 222 3.13 40.12 23.72
CA MET A 222 2.18 41.19 24.03
C MET A 222 2.86 42.52 24.34
N ARG A 223 4.00 42.46 25.05
CA ARG A 223 4.73 43.64 25.52
C ARG A 223 6.22 43.44 25.43
N ASP A 224 6.93 44.53 25.22
CA ASP A 224 8.39 44.57 25.30
C ASP A 224 8.85 44.65 26.77
N GLN A 225 10.16 44.54 27.01
CA GLN A 225 10.73 44.63 28.37
C GLN A 225 10.41 45.97 29.06
N CYS A 226 10.18 47.04 28.29
CA CYS A 226 9.77 48.35 28.80
C CYS A 226 8.25 48.48 29.04
N GLY A 227 7.47 47.41 28.86
CA GLY A 227 6.02 47.38 29.08
C GLY A 227 5.16 48.00 27.96
N ARG A 228 5.77 48.46 26.86
CA ARG A 228 5.06 48.98 25.68
C ARG A 228 4.42 47.84 24.87
N PRO A 229 3.30 48.06 24.16
CA PRO A 229 2.70 47.04 23.31
C PRO A 229 3.63 46.71 22.14
N ALA A 230 3.87 45.42 21.91
CA ALA A 230 4.76 44.97 20.85
C ALA A 230 4.10 45.19 19.47
N LYS A 231 4.76 45.94 18.59
CA LYS A 231 4.38 46.06 17.18
C LYS A 231 5.07 44.96 16.38
N ARG A 232 4.31 44.21 15.58
CA ARG A 232 4.83 43.12 14.77
C ARG A 232 4.97 43.56 13.33
N ASP A 233 6.09 43.18 12.72
CA ASP A 233 6.33 43.37 11.31
C ASP A 233 5.95 42.09 10.55
N PRO A 234 4.83 42.08 9.79
CA PRO A 234 4.39 40.90 9.07
C PRO A 234 5.34 40.52 7.92
N THR A 235 6.02 41.50 7.31
CA THR A 235 6.98 41.27 6.21
C THR A 235 8.19 40.52 6.72
N PHE A 236 8.77 40.98 7.84
CA PHE A 236 9.88 40.29 8.48
C PHE A 236 9.56 38.84 8.85
N LEU A 237 8.35 38.60 9.38
CA LEU A 237 7.91 37.24 9.75
C LEU A 237 7.78 36.30 8.54
N ALA A 238 7.36 36.84 7.39
CA ALA A 238 7.25 36.09 6.15
C ALA A 238 8.63 35.79 5.53
N GLU A 239 9.53 36.77 5.51
CA GLU A 239 10.88 36.63 4.93
C GLU A 239 11.76 35.67 5.75
N THR A 240 11.64 35.70 7.07
CA THR A 240 12.37 34.78 7.97
C THR A 240 11.75 33.39 8.03
N GLN A 241 10.66 33.13 7.29
CA GLN A 241 9.94 31.85 7.27
C GLN A 241 9.42 31.39 8.65
N LEU A 242 9.33 32.30 9.63
CA LEU A 242 8.77 32.00 10.95
C LEU A 242 7.25 31.79 10.87
N VAL A 243 6.60 32.46 9.94
CA VAL A 243 5.17 32.29 9.63
C VAL A 243 5.01 32.25 8.11
N PRO A 244 4.31 31.25 7.53
CA PRO A 244 3.99 31.27 6.11
C PRO A 244 3.25 32.55 5.74
N ARG A 245 3.71 33.25 4.69
CA ARG A 245 3.10 34.50 4.21
C ARG A 245 1.56 34.49 4.16
N PRO A 246 0.88 33.50 3.54
CA PRO A 246 -0.59 33.52 3.48
C PRO A 246 -1.27 33.41 4.85
N LEU A 247 -0.61 32.79 5.83
CA LEU A 247 -1.11 32.69 7.20
C LEU A 247 -0.88 34.02 7.94
N GLY A 248 0.29 34.62 7.77
CA GLY A 248 0.61 35.94 8.33
C GLY A 248 -0.36 37.01 7.85
N ASP A 249 -0.63 37.06 6.54
CA ASP A 249 -1.53 38.03 5.93
C ASP A 249 -2.95 37.93 6.51
N ARG A 250 -3.43 36.71 6.79
CA ARG A 250 -4.75 36.45 7.41
C ARG A 250 -4.80 36.79 8.88
N LEU A 251 -3.74 36.49 9.65
CA LEU A 251 -3.73 36.69 11.10
C LEU A 251 -3.57 38.15 11.50
N PHE A 252 -2.81 38.94 10.74
CA PHE A 252 -2.47 40.32 11.09
C PHE A 252 -3.39 41.37 10.44
N GLY A 253 -4.38 40.93 9.66
CA GLY A 253 -5.47 41.77 9.16
C GLY A 253 -5.00 42.94 8.32
N THR A 254 -5.02 44.16 8.88
CA THR A 254 -4.70 45.39 8.15
C THR A 254 -3.21 45.69 8.05
N ALA A 255 -2.38 45.22 8.99
CA ALA A 255 -0.94 45.51 8.98
C ALA A 255 -0.21 44.99 7.71
N PRO A 256 -0.52 43.79 7.19
CA PRO A 256 0.00 43.33 5.90
C PRO A 256 -0.45 44.19 4.72
N LEU A 257 -1.70 44.69 4.72
CA LEU A 257 -2.20 45.57 3.66
C LEU A 257 -1.44 46.91 3.65
N GLU A 258 -1.16 47.48 4.82
CA GLU A 258 -0.32 48.68 4.97
C GLU A 258 1.13 48.41 4.54
N ALA A 259 1.63 47.20 4.77
CA ALA A 259 2.97 46.77 4.35
C ALA A 259 3.08 46.41 2.86
N GLY A 260 1.97 46.48 2.10
CA GLY A 260 1.97 46.28 0.64
C GLY A 260 1.30 45.00 0.14
N ALA A 261 0.60 44.24 0.99
CA ALA A 261 -0.28 43.17 0.52
C ALA A 261 -1.44 43.77 -0.30
N THR A 262 -1.77 43.14 -1.42
CA THR A 262 -2.84 43.58 -2.32
C THR A 262 -3.96 42.54 -2.36
N GLN A 263 -5.20 43.01 -2.52
CA GLN A 263 -6.35 42.12 -2.68
C GLN A 263 -6.28 41.42 -4.04
N THR A 264 -6.64 40.13 -4.06
CA THR A 264 -6.65 39.33 -5.30
C THR A 264 -7.88 39.64 -6.13
N SER A 265 -7.73 39.60 -7.46
CA SER A 265 -8.85 39.71 -8.40
C SER A 265 -9.53 38.34 -8.55
N VAL A 266 -10.85 38.31 -8.41
CA VAL A 266 -11.65 37.08 -8.51
C VAL A 266 -12.35 37.03 -9.87
N LEU A 267 -12.46 35.83 -10.44
CA LEU A 267 -13.25 35.60 -11.66
C LEU A 267 -14.76 35.83 -11.38
N PRO A 268 -15.55 36.20 -12.39
CA PRO A 268 -16.98 36.45 -12.20
C PRO A 268 -17.79 35.21 -11.82
N ASP A 269 -17.29 34.02 -12.16
CA ASP A 269 -17.93 32.74 -11.87
C ASP A 269 -17.39 32.15 -10.54
N PRO A 270 -18.24 32.02 -9.50
CA PRO A 270 -17.83 31.49 -8.20
C PRO A 270 -17.59 29.97 -8.19
N ASP A 271 -18.01 29.23 -9.22
CA ASP A 271 -17.84 27.78 -9.29
C ASP A 271 -16.41 27.38 -9.72
N ILE A 272 -15.64 28.33 -10.26
CA ILE A 272 -14.25 28.11 -10.67
C ILE A 272 -13.35 28.11 -9.43
N PRO A 273 -12.51 27.07 -9.21
CA PRO A 273 -11.62 27.03 -8.07
C PRO A 273 -10.60 28.17 -8.09
N ILE A 274 -10.41 28.81 -6.93
CA ILE A 274 -9.43 29.87 -6.74
C ILE A 274 -8.04 29.24 -6.54
N THR A 275 -7.15 29.49 -7.50
CA THR A 275 -5.77 29.01 -7.57
C THR A 275 -4.87 30.12 -8.09
N ILE A 276 -3.55 29.97 -7.94
CA ILE A 276 -2.57 30.96 -8.45
C ILE A 276 -2.77 31.22 -9.96
N TYR A 277 -3.13 30.19 -10.72
CA TYR A 277 -3.38 30.31 -12.15
C TYR A 277 -4.68 31.08 -12.44
N THR A 278 -5.77 30.77 -11.76
CA THR A 278 -7.05 31.45 -11.99
C THR A 278 -7.02 32.91 -11.54
N GLU A 279 -6.25 33.23 -10.48
CA GLU A 279 -5.95 34.61 -10.09
C GLU A 279 -5.15 35.35 -11.16
N SER A 280 -4.14 34.70 -11.76
CA SER A 280 -3.35 35.32 -12.83
C SER A 280 -4.16 35.53 -14.10
N VAL A 281 -5.15 34.67 -14.40
CA VAL A 281 -6.12 34.86 -15.49
C VAL A 281 -7.03 36.05 -15.17
N ALA A 282 -7.59 36.11 -13.96
CA ALA A 282 -8.45 37.21 -13.52
C ALA A 282 -7.73 38.58 -13.58
N ALA A 283 -6.44 38.60 -13.27
CA ALA A 283 -5.61 39.80 -13.35
C ALA A 283 -5.12 40.14 -14.78
N ASN A 284 -5.50 39.35 -15.80
CA ASN A 284 -4.98 39.43 -17.18
C ASN A 284 -3.44 39.30 -17.28
N ARG A 285 -2.82 38.52 -16.39
CA ARG A 285 -1.35 38.30 -16.31
C ARG A 285 -0.91 36.87 -16.68
N TYR A 286 -1.85 35.97 -16.99
CA TYR A 286 -1.59 34.54 -17.22
C TYR A 286 -0.48 34.27 -18.26
N VAL A 287 -0.47 35.00 -19.37
CA VAL A 287 0.51 34.81 -20.46
C VAL A 287 1.96 35.08 -19.99
N LEU A 288 2.16 36.04 -19.09
CA LEU A 288 3.48 36.39 -18.56
C LEU A 288 3.95 35.41 -17.48
N VAL A 289 3.02 34.94 -16.63
CA VAL A 289 3.34 34.00 -15.55
C VAL A 289 3.64 32.60 -16.10
N ALA A 290 2.86 32.14 -17.08
CA ALA A 290 3.09 30.85 -17.74
C ALA A 290 4.41 30.80 -18.54
N ALA A 291 4.92 31.95 -19.00
CA ALA A 291 6.21 32.05 -19.67
C ALA A 291 7.39 31.96 -18.68
N LEU A 292 7.26 32.52 -17.47
CA LEU A 292 8.28 32.44 -16.42
C LEU A 292 8.46 31.01 -15.89
N ASP A 293 7.37 30.26 -15.76
CA ASP A 293 7.42 28.88 -15.26
C ASP A 293 8.08 27.91 -16.26
N LYS A 294 7.99 28.22 -17.57
CA LYS A 294 8.68 27.47 -18.64
C LYS A 294 10.15 27.85 -18.84
N GLY A 295 10.59 29.01 -18.33
CA GLY A 295 11.96 29.50 -18.44
C GLY A 295 12.86 29.14 -17.24
N LEU A 296 12.32 28.44 -16.24
CA LEU A 296 13.00 28.01 -15.01
C LEU A 296 13.29 26.50 -14.98
N GLN A 297 13.09 25.80 -16.12
CA GLN A 297 13.61 24.46 -16.38
C GLN A 297 14.90 24.54 -17.18
#